data_AF-A0A843C353-F1
#
_entry.id   AF-A0A843C353-F1
#
_cell.length_a   1.000
_cell.length_b   1.000
_cell.length_c   1.000
_cell.angle_alpha   90.00
_cell.angle_beta   90.00
_cell.angle_gamma   90.00
#
_symmetry.space_group_name_H-M   'P 1'
#
loop_
_entity.id
_entity.type
_entity.pdbx_description
1 polymer ?
#
loop_
_entity_poly.entity_id
_entity_poly.type
_entity_poly.pdbx_seq_one_letter_code
_entity_poly.pdbx_strand_id
1 'polypeptide(L)'
;PGLVDSIAGFHMWMYGQDKKLRIDPLLDTHTIVDIVYEAKKVGMIILGGGWPKHYALFANTFREGVDRAIQITMDRPEPGGLSGATLKEAISWGKVKPEGKEVTVICDATIAFPLIIAAALEAVGKTS
;
A
#
# COMPACT_ATOMS: atom_id res chain seq x y z
N PRO A 1 -2.93 10.05 1.46
CA PRO A 1 -2.71 11.08 2.51
C PRO A 1 -1.55 12.07 2.26
N GLY A 2 -0.55 11.78 1.42
CA GLY A 2 0.58 12.69 1.15
C GLY A 2 0.30 13.86 0.21
N LEU A 3 -0.97 14.26 0.02
CA LEU A 3 -1.37 15.23 -1.01
C LEU A 3 -0.72 16.61 -0.80
N VAL A 4 -0.65 17.06 0.45
CA VAL A 4 -0.07 18.37 0.80
C VAL A 4 1.44 18.42 0.57
N ASP A 5 2.10 17.26 0.57
CA ASP A 5 3.52 17.09 0.24
C ASP A 5 3.68 16.83 -1.27
N SER A 6 3.14 17.73 -2.08
CA SER A 6 3.23 17.66 -3.54
C SER A 6 3.09 19.04 -4.17
N ILE A 7 3.51 19.19 -5.43
CA ILE A 7 3.33 20.44 -6.19
C ILE A 7 1.85 20.83 -6.24
N ALA A 8 0.96 19.86 -6.47
CA ALA A 8 -0.48 20.10 -6.44
C ALA A 8 -0.94 20.59 -5.07
N GLY A 9 -0.42 19.98 -3.99
CA GLY A 9 -0.64 20.40 -2.61
C GLY A 9 -0.27 21.86 -2.36
N PHE A 10 0.93 22.26 -2.79
CA PHE A 10 1.39 23.66 -2.69
C PHE A 10 0.55 24.61 -3.53
N HIS A 11 0.14 24.23 -4.74
CA HIS A 11 -0.75 25.04 -5.57
C HIS A 11 -2.13 25.23 -4.93
N MET A 12 -2.69 24.17 -4.33
CA MET A 12 -3.94 24.24 -3.58
C MET A 12 -3.80 25.14 -2.34
N TRP A 13 -2.68 25.07 -1.63
CA TRP A 13 -2.39 25.97 -0.51
C TRP A 13 -2.30 27.43 -0.95
N MET A 14 -1.60 27.73 -2.06
CA MET A 14 -1.52 29.08 -2.63
C MET A 14 -2.91 29.59 -3.02
N TYR A 15 -3.69 28.78 -3.73
CA TYR A 15 -5.07 29.13 -4.11
C TYR A 15 -5.96 29.38 -2.89
N GLY A 16 -5.77 28.60 -1.83
CA GLY A 16 -6.49 28.74 -0.55
C GLY A 16 -6.14 30.01 0.24
N GLN A 17 -5.11 30.78 -0.14
CA GLN A 17 -4.81 32.07 0.50
C GLN A 17 -5.86 33.14 0.11
N ASP A 18 -6.32 33.13 -1.14
CA ASP A 18 -7.25 34.13 -1.68
C ASP A 18 -8.70 33.62 -1.76
N LYS A 19 -8.91 32.32 -1.59
CA LYS A 19 -10.21 31.64 -1.78
C LYS A 19 -10.51 30.69 -0.62
N LYS A 20 -11.79 30.42 -0.37
CA LYS A 20 -12.19 29.39 0.59
C LYS A 20 -11.98 27.99 -0.01
N LEU A 21 -10.85 27.37 0.33
CA LEU A 21 -10.57 25.96 0.06
C LEU A 21 -10.44 25.21 1.40
N ARG A 22 -11.09 24.05 1.53
CA ARG A 22 -10.97 23.16 2.68
C ARG A 22 -10.67 21.75 2.19
N ILE A 23 -9.66 21.12 2.77
CA ILE A 23 -9.27 19.73 2.50
C ILE A 23 -9.45 18.96 3.81
N ASP A 24 -10.24 17.89 3.78
CA ASP A 24 -10.42 17.00 4.91
C ASP A 24 -9.85 15.61 4.60
N PRO A 25 -8.66 15.27 5.12
CA PRO A 25 -8.04 13.96 4.90
C PRO A 25 -8.77 12.80 5.63
N LEU A 26 -9.68 13.10 6.55
CA LEU A 26 -10.43 12.08 7.26
C LEU A 26 -11.50 11.45 6.36
N LEU A 27 -12.03 12.18 5.37
CA LEU A 27 -12.99 11.63 4.40
C LEU A 27 -12.37 10.53 3.55
N ASP A 28 -11.14 10.73 3.07
CA ASP A 28 -10.39 9.69 2.35
C ASP A 28 -10.11 8.48 3.24
N THR A 29 -9.78 8.74 4.51
CA THR A 29 -9.51 7.67 5.48
C THR A 29 -10.77 6.86 5.80
N HIS A 30 -11.93 7.52 5.93
CA HIS A 30 -13.21 6.86 6.09
C HIS A 30 -13.51 5.97 4.88
N THR A 31 -13.37 6.52 3.68
CA THR A 31 -13.65 5.82 2.42
C THR A 31 -12.78 4.57 2.26
N ILE A 32 -11.46 4.66 2.50
CA ILE A 32 -10.58 3.50 2.36
C ILE A 32 -10.87 2.44 3.43
N VAL A 33 -11.18 2.85 4.67
CA VAL A 33 -11.50 1.94 5.77
C VAL A 33 -12.81 1.19 5.50
N ASP A 34 -13.84 1.85 4.98
CA ASP A 34 -15.10 1.19 4.62
C ASP A 34 -14.88 0.14 3.53
N ILE A 35 -14.15 0.49 2.46
CA ILE A 35 -13.85 -0.41 1.34
C ILE A 35 -13.13 -1.68 1.84
N VAL A 36 -12.12 -1.53 2.69
CA VAL A 36 -11.38 -2.70 3.19
C VAL A 36 -12.22 -3.50 4.18
N TYR A 37 -13.00 -2.85 5.04
CA TYR A 37 -13.84 -3.50 6.04
C TYR A 37 -14.93 -4.37 5.41
N GLU A 38 -15.58 -3.89 4.34
CA GLU A 38 -16.62 -4.63 3.64
C GLU A 38 -16.09 -5.76 2.73
N ALA A 39 -14.82 -5.71 2.34
CA ALA A 39 -14.26 -6.67 1.41
C ALA A 39 -14.14 -8.09 2.02
N LYS A 40 -14.59 -9.12 1.31
CA LYS A 40 -14.45 -10.51 1.78
C LYS A 40 -12.99 -10.98 1.82
N LYS A 41 -12.19 -10.55 0.84
CA LYS A 41 -10.75 -10.84 0.76
C LYS A 41 -10.03 -9.61 0.21
N VAL A 42 -8.84 -9.34 0.72
CA VAL A 42 -7.95 -8.28 0.21
C VAL A 42 -6.59 -8.87 -0.15
N GLY A 43 -6.17 -8.56 -1.38
CA GLY A 43 -4.80 -8.75 -1.85
C GLY A 43 -4.14 -7.40 -2.08
N MET A 44 -2.86 -7.27 -1.76
CA MET A 44 -2.09 -6.05 -2.04
C MET A 44 -0.82 -6.33 -2.82
N ILE A 45 -0.52 -5.42 -3.75
CA ILE A 45 0.77 -5.34 -4.42
C ILE A 45 1.36 -3.97 -4.08
N ILE A 46 2.48 -3.98 -3.37
CA ILE A 46 3.16 -2.80 -2.85
C ILE A 46 4.42 -2.60 -3.68
N LEU A 47 4.52 -1.45 -4.34
CA LEU A 47 5.69 -1.03 -5.11
C LEU A 47 6.43 0.04 -4.31
N GLY A 48 7.64 -0.29 -3.82
CA GLY A 48 8.41 0.52 -2.90
C GLY A 48 7.97 0.35 -1.44
N GLY A 49 7.93 1.47 -0.72
CA GLY A 49 7.62 1.50 0.71
C GLY A 49 7.01 2.81 1.16
N GLY A 50 7.54 3.37 2.26
CA GLY A 50 7.14 4.67 2.78
C GLY A 50 5.69 4.72 3.29
N TRP A 51 5.13 5.93 3.26
CA TRP A 51 3.78 6.17 3.76
C TRP A 51 2.68 5.45 2.96
N PRO A 52 2.74 5.31 1.61
CA PRO A 52 1.72 4.55 0.87
C PRO A 52 1.60 3.10 1.37
N LYS A 53 2.73 2.40 1.55
CA LYS A 53 2.78 1.05 2.14
C LYS A 53 2.13 1.02 3.51
N HIS A 54 2.56 1.93 4.40
CA HIS A 54 2.05 1.95 5.77
C HIS A 54 0.55 2.23 5.82
N TYR A 55 0.10 3.26 5.12
CA TYR A 55 -1.28 3.71 5.13
C TYR A 55 -2.25 2.63 4.62
N ALA A 56 -1.92 1.98 3.49
CA ALA A 56 -2.73 0.90 2.94
C ALA A 56 -2.76 -0.34 3.85
N LEU A 57 -1.61 -0.77 4.38
CA LEU A 57 -1.53 -1.89 5.34
C LEU A 57 -2.29 -1.58 6.63
N PHE A 58 -2.19 -0.34 7.13
CA PHE A 58 -2.83 0.06 8.38
C PHE A 58 -4.35 0.13 8.25
N ALA A 59 -4.89 0.57 7.12
CA ALA A 59 -6.34 0.49 6.88
C ALA A 59 -6.87 -0.95 6.99
N ASN A 60 -6.06 -1.94 6.64
CA ASN A 60 -6.45 -3.35 6.71
C ASN A 60 -6.36 -3.96 8.13
N THR A 61 -5.83 -3.27 9.14
CA THR A 61 -5.81 -3.83 10.51
C THR A 61 -7.22 -3.94 11.11
N PHE A 62 -8.16 -3.11 10.64
CA PHE A 62 -9.57 -3.14 11.05
C PHE A 62 -10.35 -4.38 10.57
N ARG A 63 -9.72 -5.22 9.74
CA ARG A 63 -10.25 -6.49 9.22
C ARG A 63 -9.30 -7.67 9.45
N GLU A 64 -8.45 -7.56 10.48
CA GLU A 64 -7.44 -8.56 10.87
C GLU A 64 -6.28 -8.72 9.86
N GLY A 65 -6.12 -7.77 8.95
CA GLY A 65 -5.05 -7.74 7.96
C GLY A 65 -5.46 -8.27 6.59
N VAL A 66 -4.50 -8.19 5.66
CA VAL A 66 -4.70 -8.67 4.28
C VAL A 66 -4.49 -10.17 4.17
N ASP A 67 -5.21 -10.80 3.24
CA ASP A 67 -5.10 -12.25 2.99
C ASP A 67 -3.88 -12.58 2.13
N ARG A 68 -3.47 -11.65 1.25
CA ARG A 68 -2.28 -11.79 0.40
C ARG A 68 -1.55 -10.47 0.22
N ALA A 69 -0.22 -10.51 0.23
CA ALA A 69 0.60 -9.32 0.01
C ALA A 69 1.87 -9.65 -0.78
N ILE A 70 2.18 -8.83 -1.77
CA ILE A 70 3.45 -8.82 -2.48
C ILE A 70 4.07 -7.45 -2.25
N GLN A 71 5.29 -7.39 -1.72
CA GLN A 71 6.06 -6.16 -1.61
C GLN A 71 7.27 -6.26 -2.53
N ILE A 72 7.47 -5.26 -3.38
CA ILE A 72 8.67 -5.10 -4.20
C ILE A 72 9.36 -3.83 -3.72
N THR A 73 10.55 -3.94 -3.14
CA THR A 73 11.28 -2.78 -2.64
C THR A 73 12.77 -2.95 -2.82
N MET A 74 13.50 -1.84 -2.89
CA MET A 74 14.96 -1.84 -2.76
C MET A 74 15.42 -1.66 -1.31
N ASP A 75 14.50 -1.28 -0.42
CA ASP A 75 14.81 -1.03 0.98
C ASP A 75 15.09 -2.33 1.72
N ARG A 76 16.16 -2.26 2.50
CA ARG A 76 16.72 -3.36 3.28
C ARG A 76 16.07 -3.42 4.67
N PRO A 77 15.83 -4.61 5.25
CA PRO A 77 15.20 -4.74 6.56
C PRO A 77 16.13 -4.39 7.73
N GLU A 78 17.45 -4.53 7.57
CA GLU A 78 18.45 -4.39 8.64
C GLU A 78 18.43 -3.03 9.35
N PRO A 79 18.20 -1.89 8.67
CA PRO A 79 18.07 -0.59 9.34
C PRO A 79 16.79 -0.41 10.17
N GLY A 80 15.84 -1.36 10.15
CA GLY A 80 14.57 -1.26 10.89
C GLY A 80 13.62 -0.20 10.36
N GLY A 81 13.84 0.29 9.13
CA GLY A 81 12.99 1.29 8.51
C GLY A 81 11.66 0.71 8.03
N LEU A 82 10.57 1.47 8.18
CA LEU A 82 9.22 1.10 7.75
C LEU A 82 9.15 0.58 6.30
N SER A 83 9.89 1.22 5.40
CA SER A 83 9.89 0.85 3.99
C SER A 83 10.54 -0.52 3.73
N GLY A 84 11.61 -0.83 4.45
CA GLY A 84 12.34 -2.11 4.39
C GLY A 84 11.76 -3.22 5.27
N ALA A 85 10.88 -2.87 6.23
CA ALA A 85 10.20 -3.83 7.09
C ALA A 85 9.55 -4.94 6.26
N THR A 86 9.80 -6.19 6.61
CA THR A 86 9.29 -7.34 5.85
C THR A 86 7.79 -7.49 6.08
N LEU A 87 7.09 -8.10 5.13
CA LEU A 87 5.67 -8.42 5.35
C LEU A 87 5.47 -9.50 6.44
N LYS A 88 6.50 -10.30 6.76
CA LYS A 88 6.50 -11.16 7.96
C LYS A 88 6.41 -10.36 9.24
N GLU A 89 7.18 -9.27 9.34
CA GLU A 89 7.08 -8.36 10.48
C GLU A 89 5.69 -7.73 10.54
N ALA A 90 5.08 -7.42 9.40
CA ALA A 90 3.73 -6.85 9.34
C ALA A 90 2.63 -7.76 9.94
N ILE A 91 2.88 -9.08 10.05
CA ILE A 91 1.96 -10.02 10.72
C ILE A 91 1.83 -9.69 12.22
N SER A 92 2.93 -9.34 12.90
CA SER A 92 2.89 -9.05 14.35
C SER A 92 2.06 -7.80 14.68
N TRP A 93 1.85 -6.94 13.68
CA TRP A 93 1.05 -5.73 13.76
C TRP A 93 -0.39 -5.91 13.26
N GLY A 94 -0.79 -7.13 12.89
CA GLY A 94 -2.13 -7.40 12.33
C GLY A 94 -2.38 -6.75 10.97
N LYS A 95 -1.32 -6.34 10.26
CA LYS A 95 -1.41 -5.73 8.91
C LYS A 95 -1.55 -6.80 7.82
N VAL A 96 -1.02 -8.00 8.09
CA VAL A 96 -1.17 -9.21 7.30
C VAL A 96 -1.72 -10.30 8.22
N LYS A 97 -2.67 -11.11 7.74
CA LYS A 97 -3.22 -12.20 8.54
C LYS A 97 -2.14 -13.24 8.89
N PRO A 98 -2.22 -13.90 10.05
CA PRO A 98 -1.30 -14.98 10.41
C PRO A 98 -1.20 -16.10 9.36
N GLU A 99 -2.33 -16.47 8.76
CA GLU A 99 -2.46 -17.45 7.67
C GLU A 99 -2.37 -16.84 6.27
N GLY A 100 -2.12 -15.53 6.19
CA GLY A 100 -1.97 -14.79 4.95
C GLY A 100 -0.74 -15.22 4.16
N LYS A 101 -0.80 -15.12 2.83
CA LYS A 101 0.35 -15.40 1.96
C LYS A 101 1.08 -14.11 1.63
N GLU A 102 2.32 -13.99 2.08
CA GLU A 102 3.16 -12.84 1.81
C GLU A 102 4.44 -13.19 1.07
N VAL A 103 4.97 -12.23 0.31
CA VAL A 103 6.35 -12.27 -0.17
C VAL A 103 6.92 -10.86 -0.27
N THR A 104 8.15 -10.70 0.23
CA THR A 104 8.94 -9.49 0.05
C THR A 104 10.06 -9.76 -0.98
N VAL A 105 10.06 -9.02 -2.08
CA VAL A 105 11.02 -9.11 -3.19
C VAL A 105 11.96 -7.90 -3.11
N ILE A 106 13.24 -8.17 -2.85
CA ILE A 106 14.26 -7.12 -2.85
C ILE A 106 14.76 -6.89 -4.28
N CYS A 107 14.09 -5.98 -5.00
CA CYS A 107 14.37 -5.66 -6.39
C CYS A 107 13.81 -4.27 -6.76
N ASP A 108 14.31 -3.68 -7.84
CA ASP A 108 13.72 -2.49 -8.44
C ASP A 108 12.33 -2.83 -9.02
N ALA A 109 11.34 -1.98 -8.72
CA ALA A 109 9.96 -2.18 -9.16
C ALA A 109 9.82 -2.17 -10.70
N THR A 110 10.63 -1.38 -11.41
CA THR A 110 10.61 -1.30 -12.88
C THR A 110 11.10 -2.58 -13.57
N ILE A 111 11.86 -3.41 -12.85
CA ILE A 111 12.32 -4.71 -13.34
C ILE A 111 11.32 -5.80 -12.92
N ALA A 112 11.06 -5.91 -11.62
CA ALA A 112 10.28 -7.03 -11.08
C ALA A 112 8.80 -6.95 -11.43
N PHE A 113 8.19 -5.76 -11.37
CA PHE A 113 6.74 -5.63 -11.54
C PHE A 113 6.26 -6.03 -12.94
N PRO A 114 6.88 -5.58 -14.06
CA PRO A 114 6.47 -6.04 -15.39
C PRO A 114 6.59 -7.55 -15.59
N LEU A 115 7.67 -8.17 -15.07
CA LEU A 115 7.87 -9.62 -15.17
C LEU A 115 6.83 -10.42 -14.38
N ILE A 116 6.52 -9.98 -13.15
CA ILE A 116 5.50 -10.60 -12.30
C ILE A 116 4.12 -10.50 -12.97
N ILE A 117 3.77 -9.33 -13.51
CA ILE A 117 2.48 -9.13 -14.17
C ILE A 117 2.39 -9.96 -15.45
N ALA A 118 3.44 -9.99 -16.28
CA ALA A 118 3.46 -10.81 -17.50
C ALA A 118 3.24 -12.29 -17.19
N ALA A 119 3.96 -12.84 -16.21
CA ALA A 119 3.83 -14.24 -15.79
C ALA A 119 2.45 -14.53 -15.17
N ALA A 120 1.91 -13.62 -14.36
CA ALA A 120 0.60 -13.77 -13.75
C ALA A 120 -0.53 -13.78 -14.79
N LEU A 121 -0.47 -12.87 -15.77
CA LEU A 121 -1.44 -12.81 -16.86
C LEU A 121 -1.37 -14.04 -17.76
N GLU A 122 -0.17 -14.53 -18.09
CA GLU A 122 0.01 -15.78 -18.85
C GLU A 122 -0.58 -16.98 -18.09
N ALA A 123 -0.33 -17.08 -16.78
CA ALA A 123 -0.87 -18.15 -15.96
C ALA A 123 -2.41 -18.12 -15.92
N VAL A 124 -3.02 -16.95 -15.75
CA VAL A 124 -4.49 -16.81 -15.75
C VAL A 124 -5.08 -17.13 -17.14
N GLY A 125 -4.45 -16.66 -18.22
CA GLY A 125 -4.91 -16.91 -19.59
C GLY A 125 -4.83 -18.39 -20.01
N LYS A 126 -3.89 -19.17 -19.48
CA LYS A 126 -3.83 -20.63 -19.68
C LYS A 126 -4.89 -21.41 -18.91
N THR A 127 -5.55 -20.78 -17.93
CA THR A 127 -6.56 -21.42 -17.08
C THR A 127 -8.00 -21.07 -17.51
N SER A 128 -8.15 -20.35 -18.64
CA SER A 128 -9.43 -19.91 -19.21
C SER A 128 -9.81 -20.72 -20.45
#